data_AF-A0A8T5A613-F1
#
_entry.id   AF-A0A8T5A613-F1
#
_cell.length_a   1.000
_cell.length_b   1.000
_cell.length_c   1.000
_cell.angle_alpha   90.00
_cell.angle_beta   90.00
_cell.angle_gamma   90.00
#
_symmetry.space_group_name_H-M   'P 1'
#
loop_
_entity.id
_entity.type
_entity.pdbx_description
1 polymer ?
#
loop_
_entity_poly.entity_id
_entity_poly.type
_entity_poly.pdbx_seq_one_letter_code
_entity_poly.pdbx_strand_id
1 'polypeptide(L)'
;LEEGALGLSTGLIYPPCSYSDLEELSSLCQVVREYGGVFVAHMRNEGDRIMEALEEMITIGRRTGTPIHISHLKTSGERNWGRMIEVLEVIESARAEGIDITFDQYPYIAGSTFLSSLLPCWAHEGGPSRMLERIRDMASRRKILEEMGEPRGERWDGILISSVKTEENKRLEGRRLSEAASDMGLSPQELVLKLIEDEENAVSMILFSMSEKDVETAMRSRLGMICTDGLILGRPHPRAYGSFPRVLGRYVRDKGVLSLEEAVRKMTSLPAQRFGLMDRGLLRPGLAADITIFDPRSIIDKATFEDPRRFPEGIEYV
;
A
#
# COMPACT_ATOMS: atom_id res chain seq x y z
N LEU A 1 -19.02 13.21 6.00
CA LEU A 1 -19.47 12.03 6.79
C LEU A 1 -20.99 11.94 6.80
N GLU A 2 -21.72 13.04 6.98
CA GLU A 2 -23.19 13.12 6.83
C GLU A 2 -23.73 12.49 5.53
N GLU A 3 -23.02 12.64 4.42
CA GLU A 3 -23.41 12.07 3.11
C GLU A 3 -23.11 10.56 2.96
N GLY A 4 -22.69 9.87 4.02
CA GLY A 4 -22.54 8.40 4.05
C GLY A 4 -21.12 7.85 3.88
N ALA A 5 -20.08 8.70 3.92
CA ALA A 5 -18.70 8.25 3.96
C ALA A 5 -18.40 7.50 5.29
N LEU A 6 -17.72 6.35 5.21
CA LEU A 6 -17.44 5.45 6.35
C LEU A 6 -16.28 5.94 7.26
N GLY A 7 -15.58 6.99 6.86
CA GLY A 7 -14.38 7.45 7.54
C GLY A 7 -13.57 8.47 6.76
N LEU A 8 -12.33 8.65 7.18
CA LEU A 8 -11.35 9.54 6.58
C LEU A 8 -10.05 8.76 6.33
N SER A 9 -9.42 8.96 5.17
CA SER A 9 -8.11 8.37 4.87
C SER A 9 -7.02 9.43 4.68
N THR A 10 -5.79 9.12 5.07
CA THR A 10 -4.62 9.97 4.81
C THR A 10 -3.46 9.21 4.17
N GLY A 11 -2.65 9.94 3.40
CA GLY A 11 -1.41 9.49 2.80
C GLY A 11 -0.20 10.18 3.42
N LEU A 12 0.11 9.92 4.70
CA LEU A 12 1.07 10.73 5.48
C LEU A 12 2.51 10.67 4.94
N ILE A 13 2.84 9.64 4.16
CA ILE A 13 4.14 9.56 3.47
C ILE A 13 4.23 10.51 2.26
N TYR A 14 3.10 11.00 1.75
CA TYR A 14 3.02 11.82 0.55
C TYR A 14 2.57 13.26 0.87
N PRO A 15 3.11 14.26 0.16
CA PRO A 15 2.51 15.59 0.12
C PRO A 15 1.08 15.54 -0.46
N PRO A 16 0.14 16.36 0.06
CA PRO A 16 0.35 17.38 1.10
C PRO A 16 0.30 16.84 2.54
N CYS A 17 -0.25 15.64 2.77
CA CYS A 17 -0.46 15.08 4.11
C CYS A 17 0.84 14.89 4.92
N SER A 18 1.99 14.79 4.26
CA SER A 18 3.30 14.74 4.93
C SER A 18 3.62 15.97 5.78
N TYR A 19 2.92 17.10 5.55
CA TYR A 19 3.07 18.33 6.34
C TYR A 19 2.10 18.43 7.52
N SER A 20 1.06 17.59 7.57
CA SER A 20 0.10 17.59 8.68
C SER A 20 0.79 17.16 9.96
N ASP A 21 0.48 17.84 11.06
CA ASP A 21 0.97 17.51 12.40
C ASP A 21 -0.04 16.69 13.20
N LEU A 22 0.36 16.29 14.40
CA LEU A 22 -0.45 15.46 15.28
C LEU A 22 -1.75 16.17 15.72
N GLU A 23 -1.75 17.49 15.86
CA GLU A 23 -2.91 18.25 16.32
C GLU A 23 -3.96 18.39 15.21
N GLU A 24 -3.52 18.66 13.97
CA GLU A 24 -4.38 18.63 12.78
C GLU A 24 -5.05 17.27 12.63
N LEU A 25 -4.26 16.19 12.65
CA LEU A 25 -4.78 14.83 12.51
C LEU A 25 -5.71 14.45 13.66
N SER A 26 -5.38 14.81 14.90
CA SER A 26 -6.24 14.55 16.07
C SER A 26 -7.56 15.30 15.96
N SER A 27 -7.55 16.56 15.52
CA SER A 27 -8.76 17.37 15.34
C SER A 27 -9.69 16.76 14.28
N LEU A 28 -9.13 16.32 13.14
CA LEU A 28 -9.90 15.62 12.11
C LEU A 28 -10.46 14.29 12.62
N CYS A 29 -9.68 13.54 13.39
CA CYS A 29 -10.10 12.26 13.95
C CYS A 29 -11.22 12.42 14.99
N GLN A 30 -11.23 13.49 15.79
CA GLN A 30 -12.35 13.78 16.69
C GLN A 30 -13.68 13.89 15.92
N VAL A 31 -13.67 14.58 14.77
CA VAL A 31 -14.86 14.63 13.89
C VAL A 31 -15.19 13.23 13.37
N VAL A 32 -14.21 12.47 12.89
CA VAL A 32 -14.47 11.08 12.44
C VAL A 32 -15.13 10.23 13.53
N ARG A 33 -14.68 10.38 14.78
CA ARG A 33 -15.23 9.68 15.94
C ARG A 33 -16.68 10.05 16.23
N GLU A 34 -17.04 11.34 16.14
CA GLU A 34 -18.42 11.80 16.36
C GLU A 34 -19.43 11.12 15.42
N TYR A 35 -18.99 10.77 14.21
CA TYR A 35 -19.80 10.06 13.21
C TYR A 35 -19.66 8.54 13.28
N GLY A 36 -18.91 8.00 14.24
CA GLY A 36 -18.64 6.56 14.35
C GLY A 36 -17.80 5.99 13.20
N GLY A 37 -17.07 6.84 12.47
CA GLY A 37 -16.24 6.43 11.35
C GLY A 37 -14.88 5.86 11.75
N VAL A 38 -14.12 5.45 10.73
CA VAL A 38 -12.75 4.91 10.88
C VAL A 38 -11.73 5.89 10.29
N PHE A 39 -10.62 6.11 11.00
CA PHE A 39 -9.46 6.77 10.43
C PHE A 39 -8.53 5.75 9.80
N VAL A 40 -8.28 5.88 8.49
CA VAL A 40 -7.44 4.99 7.69
C VAL A 40 -6.14 5.72 7.32
N ALA A 41 -4.98 5.11 7.53
CA ALA A 41 -3.71 5.80 7.27
C ALA A 41 -2.72 4.93 6.50
N HIS A 42 -2.23 5.46 5.38
CA HIS A 42 -0.87 5.15 4.92
C HIS A 42 0.07 5.96 5.80
N MET A 43 0.72 5.25 6.74
CA MET A 43 1.59 5.85 7.74
C MET A 43 2.75 6.66 7.13
N ARG A 44 3.26 7.60 7.92
CA ARG A 44 4.34 8.53 7.52
C ARG A 44 5.63 7.82 7.13
N ASN A 45 5.87 6.64 7.70
CA ASN A 45 7.01 5.80 7.37
C ASN A 45 6.67 4.32 7.50
N GLU A 46 7.28 3.49 6.64
CA GLU A 46 7.07 2.03 6.59
C GLU A 46 8.39 1.26 6.67
N GLY A 47 9.50 1.94 6.93
CA GLY A 47 10.86 1.38 6.98
C GLY A 47 11.56 1.79 8.27
N ASP A 48 12.69 2.48 8.16
CA ASP A 48 13.59 2.76 9.29
C ASP A 48 12.89 3.47 10.48
N ARG A 49 11.87 4.30 10.21
CA ARG A 49 11.09 5.04 11.21
C ARG A 49 9.67 4.51 11.42
N ILE A 50 9.42 3.24 11.10
CA ILE A 50 8.09 2.63 11.24
C ILE A 50 7.55 2.71 12.68
N MET A 51 8.40 2.58 13.70
CA MET A 51 7.96 2.65 15.10
C MET A 51 7.47 4.04 15.50
N GLU A 52 8.12 5.10 15.00
CA GLU A 52 7.67 6.49 15.21
C GLU A 52 6.32 6.73 14.52
N ALA A 53 6.15 6.19 13.31
CA ALA A 53 4.91 6.30 12.55
C ALA A 53 3.76 5.50 13.20
N LEU A 54 4.05 4.35 13.81
CA LEU A 54 3.08 3.60 14.61
C LEU A 54 2.69 4.35 15.88
N GLU A 55 3.66 4.93 16.60
CA GLU A 55 3.38 5.72 17.80
C GLU A 55 2.51 6.94 17.49
N GLU A 56 2.69 7.58 16.33
CA GLU A 56 1.80 8.64 15.84
C GLU A 56 0.34 8.14 15.74
N MET A 57 0.13 6.98 15.10
CA MET A 57 -1.19 6.38 14.93
C MET A 57 -1.83 5.98 16.27
N ILE A 58 -1.04 5.36 17.15
CA ILE A 58 -1.46 4.95 18.50
C ILE A 58 -1.82 6.17 19.34
N THR A 59 -1.02 7.24 19.27
CA THR A 59 -1.28 8.49 19.97
C THR A 59 -2.57 9.15 19.51
N ILE A 60 -2.85 9.19 18.21
CA ILE A 60 -4.13 9.69 17.67
C ILE A 60 -5.30 8.85 18.21
N GLY A 61 -5.20 7.52 18.13
CA GLY A 61 -6.22 6.61 18.65
C GLY A 61 -6.47 6.81 20.15
N ARG A 62 -5.41 6.96 20.93
CA ARG A 62 -5.45 7.20 22.39
C ARG A 62 -6.10 8.54 22.74
N ARG A 63 -5.76 9.62 22.02
CA ARG A 63 -6.26 10.97 22.28
C ARG A 63 -7.74 11.14 21.89
N THR A 64 -8.16 10.49 20.81
CA THR A 64 -9.45 10.76 20.18
C THR A 64 -10.48 9.65 20.39
N GLY A 65 -10.04 8.44 20.74
CA GLY A 65 -10.90 7.25 20.76
C GLY A 65 -11.39 6.81 19.37
N THR A 66 -10.82 7.38 18.30
CA THR A 66 -11.17 7.04 16.92
C THR A 66 -10.61 5.67 16.56
N PRO A 67 -11.40 4.78 15.94
CA PRO A 67 -10.87 3.57 15.34
C PRO A 67 -9.77 3.86 14.30
N ILE A 68 -8.57 3.28 14.48
CA ILE A 68 -7.41 3.46 13.59
C ILE A 68 -7.17 2.24 12.71
N HIS A 69 -7.09 2.42 11.39
CA HIS A 69 -6.82 1.36 10.43
C HIS A 69 -5.56 1.69 9.63
N ILE A 70 -4.51 0.89 9.80
CA ILE A 70 -3.26 1.05 9.05
C ILE A 70 -3.40 0.37 7.69
N SER A 71 -3.33 1.15 6.62
CA SER A 71 -3.31 0.61 5.27
C SER A 71 -2.04 -0.18 5.03
N HIS A 72 -2.17 -1.30 4.33
CA HIS A 72 -1.12 -2.12 3.73
C HIS A 72 0.16 -2.23 4.59
N LEU A 73 0.02 -2.68 5.84
CA LEU A 73 1.11 -2.78 6.80
C LEU A 73 2.28 -3.60 6.24
N LYS A 74 3.48 -3.04 6.32
CA LYS A 74 4.72 -3.63 5.80
C LYS A 74 5.94 -3.10 6.53
N THR A 75 7.04 -3.86 6.46
CA THR A 75 8.40 -3.42 6.81
C THR A 75 9.23 -3.37 5.53
N SER A 76 9.46 -2.15 5.04
CA SER A 76 10.16 -1.86 3.78
C SER A 76 11.66 -1.64 4.01
N GLY A 77 12.51 -2.11 3.10
CA GLY A 77 13.96 -2.02 3.24
C GLY A 77 14.55 -3.32 3.78
N GLU A 78 15.58 -3.88 3.14
CA GLU A 78 16.32 -5.06 3.64
C GLU A 78 16.72 -4.93 5.12
N ARG A 79 17.09 -3.72 5.55
CA ARG A 79 17.45 -3.41 6.96
C ARG A 79 16.30 -3.62 7.95
N ASN A 80 15.06 -3.63 7.47
CA ASN A 80 13.85 -3.78 8.27
C ASN A 80 13.21 -5.17 8.15
N TRP A 81 13.77 -6.08 7.36
CA TRP A 81 13.23 -7.42 7.23
C TRP A 81 13.32 -8.19 8.56
N GLY A 82 12.24 -8.88 8.92
CA GLY A 82 12.07 -9.57 10.20
C GLY A 82 11.47 -8.72 11.32
N ARG A 83 11.42 -7.38 11.16
CA ARG A 83 10.87 -6.47 12.18
C ARG A 83 9.35 -6.50 12.28
N MET A 84 8.66 -7.23 11.40
CA MET A 84 7.19 -7.35 11.48
C MET A 84 6.73 -7.92 12.82
N ILE A 85 7.54 -8.77 13.46
CA ILE A 85 7.24 -9.31 14.80
C ILE A 85 7.10 -8.16 15.82
N GLU A 86 8.12 -7.29 15.90
CA GLU A 86 8.12 -6.13 16.79
C GLU A 86 6.94 -5.18 16.51
N VAL A 87 6.65 -4.96 15.22
CA VAL A 87 5.54 -4.11 14.77
C VAL A 87 4.20 -4.65 15.27
N LEU A 88 3.97 -5.97 15.12
CA LEU A 88 2.74 -6.59 15.58
C LEU A 88 2.63 -6.59 17.10
N GLU A 89 3.73 -6.78 17.84
CA GLU A 89 3.76 -6.69 19.30
C GLU A 89 3.30 -5.30 19.77
N VAL A 90 3.75 -4.23 19.12
CA VAL A 90 3.32 -2.85 19.41
C VAL A 90 1.82 -2.66 19.13
N ILE A 91 1.32 -3.13 17.98
CA ILE A 91 -0.11 -3.03 17.63
C ILE A 91 -0.97 -3.84 18.62
N GLU A 92 -0.51 -5.02 19.03
CA GLU A 92 -1.21 -5.87 19.99
C GLU A 92 -1.19 -5.28 21.41
N SER A 93 -0.10 -4.63 21.82
CA SER A 93 -0.04 -3.88 23.09
C SER A 93 -1.04 -2.72 23.09
N ALA A 94 -1.08 -1.91 22.02
CA ALA A 94 -2.05 -0.84 21.87
C ALA A 94 -3.50 -1.36 21.92
N ARG A 95 -3.77 -2.51 21.31
CA ARG A 95 -5.06 -3.20 21.43
C ARG A 95 -5.40 -3.59 22.87
N ALA A 96 -4.43 -4.12 23.61
CA ALA A 96 -4.62 -4.49 25.02
C ALA A 96 -4.89 -3.28 25.92
N GLU A 97 -4.39 -2.11 25.56
CA GLU A 97 -4.69 -0.81 26.20
C GLU A 97 -6.08 -0.25 25.85
N GLY A 98 -6.83 -0.91 24.95
CA GLY A 98 -8.17 -0.48 24.53
C GLY A 98 -8.20 0.45 23.31
N ILE A 99 -7.06 0.66 22.64
CA ILE A 99 -7.00 1.47 21.40
C ILE A 99 -7.51 0.61 20.25
N ASP A 100 -8.53 1.07 19.51
CA ASP A 100 -9.12 0.29 18.43
C ASP A 100 -8.31 0.36 17.12
N ILE A 101 -7.23 -0.41 17.06
CA ILE A 101 -6.29 -0.43 15.93
C ILE A 101 -6.32 -1.73 15.11
N THR A 102 -6.39 -1.63 13.79
CA THR A 102 -6.32 -2.77 12.85
C THR A 102 -5.39 -2.42 11.70
N PHE A 103 -5.11 -3.40 10.84
CA PHE A 103 -4.40 -3.14 9.60
C PHE A 103 -4.89 -4.06 8.48
N ASP A 104 -4.56 -3.73 7.24
CA ASP A 104 -4.68 -4.64 6.11
C ASP A 104 -3.32 -4.88 5.44
N GLN A 105 -3.25 -5.91 4.61
CA GLN A 105 -2.06 -6.23 3.83
C GLN A 105 -2.44 -6.92 2.51
N TYR A 106 -1.66 -6.67 1.46
CA TYR A 106 -1.71 -7.43 0.21
C TYR A 106 -0.64 -8.55 0.19
N PRO A 107 -0.90 -9.69 -0.47
CA PRO A 107 -0.07 -10.91 -0.37
C PRO A 107 1.14 -10.92 -1.32
N TYR A 108 1.94 -9.86 -1.32
CA TYR A 108 3.10 -9.69 -2.21
C TYR A 108 4.26 -8.99 -1.52
N ILE A 109 5.47 -9.31 -1.98
CA ILE A 109 6.73 -8.71 -1.50
C ILE A 109 7.07 -7.36 -2.16
N ALA A 110 6.22 -6.86 -3.04
CA ALA A 110 6.42 -5.60 -3.75
C ALA A 110 5.23 -4.66 -3.58
N GLY A 111 5.52 -3.36 -3.42
CA GLY A 111 4.54 -2.28 -3.44
C GLY A 111 4.43 -1.66 -4.83
N SER A 112 3.47 -0.76 -5.02
CA SER A 112 3.34 0.03 -6.24
C SER A 112 2.79 1.41 -5.95
N THR A 113 3.32 2.41 -6.65
CA THR A 113 2.91 3.83 -6.56
C THR A 113 3.49 4.63 -7.74
N PHE A 114 3.32 5.94 -7.74
CA PHE A 114 3.93 6.84 -8.72
C PHE A 114 5.43 7.03 -8.48
N LEU A 115 6.19 7.13 -9.58
CA LEU A 115 7.64 7.34 -9.53
C LEU A 115 8.02 8.66 -8.85
N SER A 116 7.16 9.68 -8.98
CA SER A 116 7.35 10.97 -8.30
C SER A 116 7.37 10.89 -6.79
N SER A 117 6.88 9.80 -6.18
CA SER A 117 6.99 9.64 -4.72
C SER A 117 8.42 9.50 -4.20
N LEU A 118 9.40 9.34 -5.10
CA LEU A 118 10.83 9.35 -4.78
C LEU A 118 11.42 10.76 -4.67
N LEU A 119 10.68 11.80 -5.09
CA LEU A 119 11.16 13.17 -4.99
C LEU A 119 11.08 13.68 -3.54
N PRO A 120 11.94 14.62 -3.13
CA PRO A 120 11.81 15.31 -1.86
C PRO A 120 10.45 16.00 -1.72
N CYS A 121 9.87 16.02 -0.52
CA CYS A 121 8.51 16.55 -0.30
C CYS A 121 8.29 17.96 -0.87
N TRP A 122 9.27 18.86 -0.74
CA TRP A 122 9.18 20.24 -1.23
C TRP A 122 9.03 20.33 -2.76
N ALA A 123 9.48 19.32 -3.51
CA ALA A 123 9.33 19.29 -4.96
C ALA A 123 7.85 19.24 -5.38
N HIS A 124 6.97 18.73 -4.52
CA HIS A 124 5.52 18.60 -4.76
C HIS A 124 4.71 19.85 -4.41
N GLU A 125 5.30 20.84 -3.74
CA GLU A 125 4.58 22.03 -3.27
C GLU A 125 3.91 22.78 -4.44
N GLY A 126 2.62 23.13 -4.33
CA GLY A 126 1.90 23.78 -5.42
C GLY A 126 1.47 22.83 -6.56
N GLY A 127 1.59 21.52 -6.37
CA GLY A 127 0.99 20.49 -7.23
C GLY A 127 1.84 20.06 -8.44
N PRO A 128 1.30 19.14 -9.28
CA PRO A 128 2.05 18.50 -10.35
C PRO A 128 2.68 19.47 -11.36
N SER A 129 1.99 20.55 -11.72
CA SER A 129 2.51 21.54 -12.67
C SER A 129 3.75 22.25 -12.13
N ARG A 130 3.72 22.69 -10.85
CA ARG A 130 4.86 23.32 -10.19
C ARG A 130 6.02 22.36 -9.99
N MET A 131 5.72 21.09 -9.70
CA MET A 131 6.74 20.04 -9.64
C MET A 131 7.47 19.89 -10.98
N LEU A 132 6.76 19.86 -12.11
CA LEU A 132 7.38 19.80 -13.44
C LEU A 132 8.21 21.06 -13.75
N GLU A 133 7.73 22.25 -13.36
CA GLU A 133 8.52 23.49 -13.47
C GLU A 133 9.85 23.40 -12.70
N ARG A 134 9.85 22.85 -11.48
CA ARG A 134 11.06 22.64 -10.68
C ARG A 134 12.01 21.61 -11.30
N ILE A 135 11.49 20.56 -11.92
CA ILE A 135 12.33 19.55 -12.60
C ILE A 135 13.03 20.14 -13.83
N ARG A 136 12.40 21.11 -14.49
CA ARG A 136 12.94 21.85 -15.65
C ARG A 136 13.90 22.97 -15.26
N ASP A 137 13.73 23.56 -14.07
CA ASP A 137 14.65 24.56 -13.54
C ASP A 137 15.99 23.93 -13.11
N MET A 138 17.10 24.43 -13.64
CA MET A 138 18.42 23.83 -13.42
C MET A 138 18.87 23.82 -11.95
N ALA A 139 18.54 24.88 -11.20
CA ALA A 139 18.92 24.98 -9.79
C ALA A 139 18.11 24.00 -8.94
N SER A 140 16.79 24.00 -9.12
CA SER A 140 15.87 23.09 -8.44
C SER A 140 16.14 21.63 -8.79
N ARG A 141 16.39 21.33 -10.08
CA ARG A 141 16.75 19.98 -10.54
C ARG A 141 18.00 19.45 -9.84
N ARG A 142 19.07 20.25 -9.74
CA ARG A 142 20.31 19.85 -9.04
C ARG A 142 20.03 19.55 -7.56
N LYS A 143 19.27 20.43 -6.89
CA LYS A 143 18.89 20.24 -5.50
C LYS A 143 18.06 18.96 -5.31
N ILE A 144 17.13 18.67 -6.22
CA ILE A 144 16.36 17.42 -6.20
C ILE A 144 17.28 16.21 -6.34
N LEU A 145 18.24 16.22 -7.27
CA LEU A 145 19.19 15.11 -7.45
C LEU A 145 20.07 14.88 -6.20
N GLU A 146 20.50 15.95 -5.54
CA GLU A 146 21.31 15.87 -4.31
C GLU A 146 20.51 15.34 -3.10
N GLU A 147 19.24 15.72 -3.00
CA GLU A 147 18.37 15.31 -1.88
C GLU A 147 17.61 14.00 -2.13
N MET A 148 17.61 13.48 -3.36
CA MET A 148 17.01 12.20 -3.69
C MET A 148 17.87 11.06 -3.13
N GLY A 149 17.50 10.59 -1.94
CA GLY A 149 18.12 9.45 -1.29
C GLY A 149 17.72 8.11 -1.92
N GLU A 150 18.20 7.03 -1.31
CA GLU A 150 17.79 5.66 -1.68
C GLU A 150 16.27 5.48 -1.55
N PRO A 151 15.61 4.85 -2.53
CA PRO A 151 14.15 4.70 -2.56
C PRO A 151 13.63 3.87 -1.38
N ARG A 152 13.13 4.54 -0.34
CA ARG A 152 12.56 3.90 0.87
C ARG A 152 13.50 2.89 1.54
N GLY A 153 14.80 3.18 1.56
CA GLY A 153 15.82 2.32 2.14
C GLY A 153 16.16 1.08 1.30
N GLU A 154 15.72 1.05 0.04
CA GLU A 154 16.06 0.01 -0.94
C GLU A 154 17.08 0.49 -1.96
N ARG A 155 17.69 -0.47 -2.65
CA ARG A 155 18.52 -0.21 -3.82
C ARG A 155 17.66 0.19 -5.02
N TRP A 156 18.22 0.96 -5.93
CA TRP A 156 17.60 1.30 -7.22
C TRP A 156 17.24 0.06 -8.07
N ASP A 157 17.95 -1.06 -7.86
CA ASP A 157 17.65 -2.37 -8.46
C ASP A 157 16.28 -2.94 -8.03
N GLY A 158 15.76 -2.50 -6.88
CA GLY A 158 14.45 -2.88 -6.37
C GLY A 158 13.29 -2.25 -7.14
N ILE A 159 13.54 -1.28 -8.02
CA ILE A 159 12.50 -0.56 -8.77
C ILE A 159 12.33 -1.14 -10.17
N LEU A 160 11.10 -1.47 -10.51
CA LEU A 160 10.66 -1.83 -11.85
C LEU A 160 9.71 -0.75 -12.38
N ILE A 161 9.96 -0.27 -13.59
CA ILE A 161 9.10 0.72 -14.27
C ILE A 161 7.85 -0.02 -14.75
N SER A 162 6.69 0.27 -14.18
CA SER A 162 5.46 -0.51 -14.45
C SER A 162 4.60 0.08 -15.55
N SER A 163 4.49 1.40 -15.63
CA SER A 163 3.74 2.06 -16.72
C SER A 163 4.35 3.40 -17.05
N VAL A 164 4.32 3.71 -18.34
CA VAL A 164 4.54 5.04 -18.91
C VAL A 164 3.36 5.39 -19.84
N LYS A 165 3.20 6.67 -20.16
CA LYS A 165 2.15 7.22 -21.05
C LYS A 165 2.60 7.26 -22.50
N THR A 166 3.84 7.68 -22.80
CA THR A 166 4.32 7.89 -24.17
C THR A 166 4.79 6.60 -24.85
N GLU A 167 4.64 6.54 -26.17
CA GLU A 167 5.09 5.40 -26.97
C GLU A 167 6.62 5.26 -26.99
N GLU A 168 7.34 6.38 -26.95
CA GLU A 168 8.81 6.44 -26.94
C GLU A 168 9.40 5.66 -25.75
N ASN A 169 8.78 5.80 -24.58
CA ASN A 169 9.24 5.16 -23.35
C ASN A 169 8.63 3.79 -23.10
N LYS A 170 7.71 3.27 -23.95
CA LYS A 170 7.09 1.94 -23.74
C LYS A 170 8.10 0.81 -23.63
N ARG A 171 9.25 0.93 -24.30
CA ARG A 171 10.39 0.00 -24.18
C ARG A 171 10.97 -0.11 -22.76
N LEU A 172 10.66 0.83 -21.87
CA LEU A 172 11.12 0.85 -20.48
C LEU A 172 10.16 0.10 -19.54
N GLU A 173 8.92 -0.18 -19.96
CA GLU A 173 7.98 -0.93 -19.13
C GLU A 173 8.49 -2.37 -18.89
N GLY A 174 8.46 -2.80 -17.63
CA GLY A 174 8.98 -4.10 -17.19
C GLY A 174 10.48 -4.12 -16.95
N ARG A 175 11.21 -3.04 -17.23
CA ARG A 175 12.65 -2.95 -16.97
C ARG A 175 12.95 -2.50 -15.53
N ARG A 176 14.09 -2.96 -15.01
CA ARG A 176 14.67 -2.39 -13.79
C ARG A 176 15.15 -0.97 -14.06
N LEU A 177 14.88 -0.06 -13.13
CA LEU A 177 15.24 1.35 -13.29
C LEU A 177 16.77 1.51 -13.42
N SER A 178 17.55 0.77 -12.64
CA SER A 178 19.02 0.81 -12.69
C SER A 178 19.59 0.32 -14.03
N GLU A 179 19.07 -0.78 -14.56
CA GLU A 179 19.45 -1.29 -15.89
C GLU A 179 19.10 -0.29 -17.00
N ALA A 180 17.88 0.25 -16.97
CA ALA A 180 17.44 1.25 -17.94
C ALA A 180 18.30 2.53 -17.87
N ALA A 181 18.67 2.97 -16.66
CA ALA A 181 19.53 4.14 -16.46
C ALA A 181 20.93 3.88 -17.02
N SER A 182 21.51 2.70 -16.73
CA SER A 182 22.83 2.31 -17.22
C SER A 182 22.90 2.26 -18.74
N ASP A 183 21.91 1.67 -19.42
CA ASP A 183 21.83 1.62 -20.89
C ASP A 183 21.77 3.01 -21.53
N MET A 184 21.18 3.97 -20.83
CA MET A 184 21.04 5.35 -21.28
C MET A 184 22.21 6.25 -20.88
N GLY A 185 23.20 5.72 -20.15
CA GLY A 185 24.33 6.49 -19.63
C GLY A 185 23.93 7.51 -18.56
N LEU A 186 22.84 7.25 -17.83
CA LEU A 186 22.29 8.10 -16.77
C LEU A 186 22.45 7.43 -15.40
N SER A 187 22.47 8.23 -14.34
CA SER A 187 22.19 7.74 -12.99
C SER A 187 20.69 7.39 -12.84
N PRO A 188 20.32 6.50 -11.89
CA PRO A 188 18.91 6.22 -11.59
C PRO A 188 18.09 7.47 -11.26
N GLN A 189 18.66 8.41 -10.49
CA GLN A 189 18.02 9.68 -10.14
C GLN A 189 17.76 10.55 -11.38
N GLU A 190 18.73 10.62 -12.30
CA GLU A 190 18.55 11.36 -13.56
C GLU A 190 17.46 10.73 -14.43
N LEU A 191 17.41 9.40 -14.51
CA LEU A 191 16.34 8.70 -15.23
C LEU A 191 14.97 8.95 -14.58
N VAL A 192 14.87 8.98 -13.25
CA VAL A 192 13.63 9.33 -12.53
C VAL A 192 13.13 10.70 -12.95
N LEU A 193 13.99 11.73 -12.92
CA LEU A 193 13.60 13.08 -13.32
C LEU A 193 13.23 13.17 -14.79
N LYS A 194 14.01 12.50 -15.66
CA LYS A 194 13.71 12.42 -17.09
C LYS A 194 12.34 11.80 -17.35
N LEU A 195 12.03 10.67 -16.72
CA LEU A 195 10.75 9.99 -16.91
C LEU A 195 9.58 10.80 -16.36
N ILE A 196 9.71 11.42 -15.19
CA ILE A 196 8.65 12.29 -14.66
C ILE A 196 8.39 13.47 -15.60
N GLU A 197 9.43 14.02 -16.21
CA GLU A 197 9.34 15.12 -17.16
C GLU A 197 8.71 14.69 -18.50
N ASP A 198 9.26 13.66 -19.15
CA ASP A 198 8.82 13.15 -20.45
C ASP A 198 7.35 12.68 -20.42
N GLU A 199 6.94 12.10 -19.29
CA GLU A 199 5.63 11.45 -19.13
C GLU A 199 4.61 12.37 -18.45
N GLU A 200 4.95 13.62 -18.16
CA GLU A 200 4.11 14.57 -17.42
C GLU A 200 3.58 13.97 -16.11
N ASN A 201 4.48 13.34 -15.34
CA ASN A 201 4.20 12.60 -14.11
C ASN A 201 3.31 11.34 -14.25
N ALA A 202 3.03 10.87 -15.46
CA ALA A 202 2.25 9.66 -15.70
C ALA A 202 3.12 8.38 -15.66
N VAL A 203 3.95 8.24 -14.62
CA VAL A 203 4.85 7.09 -14.44
C VAL A 203 4.56 6.37 -13.14
N SER A 204 4.31 5.07 -13.23
CA SER A 204 4.18 4.20 -12.06
C SER A 204 5.37 3.27 -11.94
N MET A 205 5.63 2.84 -10.70
CA MET A 205 6.66 1.88 -10.37
C MET A 205 6.12 0.74 -9.52
N ILE A 206 6.84 -0.38 -9.57
CA ILE A 206 6.77 -1.48 -8.62
C ILE A 206 8.07 -1.48 -7.83
N LEU A 207 7.96 -1.49 -6.50
CA LEU A 207 9.10 -1.46 -5.58
C LEU A 207 9.16 -2.77 -4.79
N PHE A 208 10.18 -3.57 -5.04
CA PHE A 208 10.46 -4.82 -4.34
C PHE A 208 11.22 -4.50 -3.05
N SER A 209 10.51 -4.38 -1.93
CA SER A 209 11.10 -3.90 -0.67
C SER A 209 10.76 -4.72 0.57
N MET A 210 9.98 -5.78 0.43
CA MET A 210 9.50 -6.58 1.56
C MET A 210 10.04 -8.00 1.49
N SER A 211 10.05 -8.68 2.63
CA SER A 211 10.35 -10.11 2.72
C SER A 211 9.08 -10.96 2.74
N GLU A 212 9.10 -12.13 2.10
CA GLU A 212 7.97 -13.08 2.15
C GLU A 212 7.66 -13.51 3.60
N LYS A 213 8.71 -13.60 4.44
CA LYS A 213 8.56 -13.96 5.86
C LYS A 213 7.75 -12.92 6.63
N ASP A 214 8.00 -11.63 6.41
CA ASP A 214 7.23 -10.55 7.05
C ASP A 214 5.79 -10.50 6.53
N VAL A 215 5.58 -10.73 5.23
CA VAL A 215 4.23 -10.85 4.65
C VAL A 215 3.45 -11.98 5.33
N GLU A 216 4.04 -13.17 5.47
CA GLU A 216 3.39 -14.26 6.20
C GLU A 216 3.15 -13.94 7.67
N THR A 217 4.09 -13.26 8.33
CA THR A 217 4.00 -12.90 9.75
C THR A 217 2.83 -11.95 9.99
N ALA A 218 2.72 -10.87 9.22
CA ALA A 218 1.58 -9.96 9.24
C ALA A 218 0.26 -10.66 8.93
N MET A 219 0.25 -11.51 7.89
CA MET A 219 -0.95 -12.25 7.47
C MET A 219 -1.52 -13.14 8.59
N ARG A 220 -0.67 -13.72 9.45
CA ARG A 220 -1.10 -14.55 10.58
C ARG A 220 -1.76 -13.78 11.72
N SER A 221 -1.54 -12.47 11.83
CA SER A 221 -2.14 -11.69 12.91
C SER A 221 -3.66 -11.67 12.80
N ARG A 222 -4.36 -11.89 13.91
CA ARG A 222 -5.83 -11.79 13.99
C ARG A 222 -6.38 -10.40 13.66
N LEU A 223 -5.54 -9.37 13.74
CA LEU A 223 -5.85 -7.95 13.51
C LEU A 223 -5.72 -7.53 12.03
N GLY A 224 -5.09 -8.37 11.22
CA GLY A 224 -4.85 -8.13 9.79
C GLY A 224 -6.02 -8.56 8.91
N MET A 225 -6.40 -7.69 7.99
CA MET A 225 -7.31 -7.95 6.86
C MET A 225 -6.52 -8.13 5.56
N ILE A 226 -7.20 -8.65 4.52
CA ILE A 226 -6.60 -8.77 3.18
C ILE A 226 -7.12 -7.63 2.30
N CYS A 227 -6.21 -6.95 1.62
CA CYS A 227 -6.53 -5.93 0.63
C CYS A 227 -5.84 -6.23 -0.72
N THR A 228 -6.25 -5.53 -1.77
CA THR A 228 -5.56 -5.59 -3.07
C THR A 228 -4.50 -4.51 -3.20
N ASP A 229 -4.80 -3.28 -2.75
CA ASP A 229 -4.04 -2.06 -3.05
C ASP A 229 -3.80 -1.89 -4.58
N GLY A 230 -4.75 -2.35 -5.39
CA GLY A 230 -4.61 -2.38 -6.85
C GLY A 230 -4.63 -0.99 -7.49
N LEU A 231 -3.58 -0.64 -8.25
CA LEU A 231 -3.55 0.53 -9.14
C LEU A 231 -3.74 0.06 -10.58
N ILE A 232 -4.91 0.30 -11.18
CA ILE A 232 -5.25 -0.17 -12.53
C ILE A 232 -4.80 0.85 -13.59
N LEU A 233 -3.48 1.03 -13.72
CA LEU A 233 -2.84 1.89 -14.73
C LEU A 233 -1.82 1.07 -15.53
N GLY A 234 -1.75 1.25 -16.85
CA GLY A 234 -0.79 0.58 -17.74
C GLY A 234 -0.60 -0.91 -17.47
N ARG A 235 0.63 -1.37 -17.21
CA ARG A 235 0.89 -2.71 -16.68
C ARG A 235 0.89 -2.64 -15.14
N PRO A 236 -0.23 -2.99 -14.47
CA PRO A 236 -0.35 -2.79 -13.03
C PRO A 236 0.51 -3.80 -12.26
N HIS A 237 0.61 -3.61 -10.95
CA HIS A 237 1.09 -4.67 -10.07
C HIS A 237 0.10 -5.86 -10.06
N PRO A 238 0.56 -7.13 -10.09
CA PRO A 238 -0.31 -8.33 -10.16
C PRO A 238 -1.37 -8.42 -9.05
N ARG A 239 -1.10 -7.79 -7.89
CA ARG A 239 -2.07 -7.58 -6.79
C ARG A 239 -3.43 -7.03 -7.22
N ALA A 240 -3.49 -6.27 -8.32
CA ALA A 240 -4.76 -5.76 -8.84
C ALA A 240 -5.72 -6.88 -9.32
N TYR A 241 -5.19 -8.03 -9.76
CA TYR A 241 -5.98 -9.15 -10.29
C TYR A 241 -5.86 -10.44 -9.46
N GLY A 242 -4.82 -10.56 -8.63
CA GLY A 242 -4.48 -11.82 -7.98
C GLY A 242 -4.61 -11.87 -6.45
N SER A 243 -4.81 -10.76 -5.73
CA SER A 243 -4.63 -10.78 -4.26
C SER A 243 -5.48 -11.82 -3.51
N PHE A 244 -6.80 -11.81 -3.64
CA PHE A 244 -7.65 -12.75 -2.90
C PHE A 244 -7.42 -14.23 -3.31
N PRO A 245 -7.37 -14.58 -4.62
CA PRO A 245 -7.04 -15.93 -5.07
C PRO A 245 -5.64 -16.39 -4.63
N ARG A 246 -4.66 -15.47 -4.58
CA ARG A 246 -3.31 -15.76 -4.07
C ARG A 246 -3.33 -16.14 -2.61
N VAL A 247 -4.11 -15.44 -1.77
CA VAL A 247 -4.26 -15.85 -0.36
C VAL A 247 -4.88 -17.24 -0.26
N LEU A 248 -5.98 -17.50 -0.97
CA LEU A 248 -6.70 -18.77 -0.89
C LEU A 248 -5.93 -19.96 -1.49
N GLY A 249 -5.22 -19.75 -2.60
CA GLY A 249 -4.39 -20.78 -3.23
C GLY A 249 -3.04 -20.92 -2.54
N ARG A 250 -2.19 -19.91 -2.65
CA ARG A 250 -0.80 -19.97 -2.19
C ARG A 250 -0.71 -20.01 -0.66
N TYR A 251 -1.39 -19.11 0.04
CA TYR A 251 -1.18 -18.95 1.49
C TYR A 251 -2.07 -19.87 2.33
N VAL A 252 -3.25 -20.27 1.88
CA VAL A 252 -4.09 -21.27 2.57
C VAL A 252 -3.74 -22.69 2.11
N ARG A 253 -4.00 -23.02 0.84
CA ARG A 253 -3.85 -24.41 0.33
C ARG A 253 -2.39 -24.86 0.29
N ASP A 254 -1.49 -24.06 -0.29
CA ASP A 254 -0.13 -24.54 -0.60
C ASP A 254 0.85 -24.39 0.58
N LYS A 255 0.77 -23.27 1.32
CA LYS A 255 1.71 -22.96 2.42
C LYS A 255 1.15 -23.17 3.83
N GLY A 256 -0.17 -23.32 4.01
CA GLY A 256 -0.79 -23.48 5.33
C GLY A 256 -0.55 -22.29 6.28
N VAL A 257 -0.47 -21.08 5.74
CA VAL A 257 -0.28 -19.84 6.52
C VAL A 257 -1.54 -19.46 7.30
N LEU A 258 -2.70 -19.70 6.70
CA LEU A 258 -4.01 -19.51 7.30
C LEU A 258 -4.86 -20.76 7.10
N SER A 259 -5.85 -20.97 7.98
CA SER A 259 -6.97 -21.85 7.64
C SER A 259 -7.86 -21.17 6.60
N LEU A 260 -8.67 -21.96 5.90
CA LEU A 260 -9.60 -21.41 4.91
C LEU A 260 -10.63 -20.49 5.56
N GLU A 261 -11.13 -20.85 6.74
CA GLU A 261 -12.13 -20.08 7.48
C GLU A 261 -11.59 -18.73 7.95
N GLU A 262 -10.36 -18.69 8.47
CA GLU A 262 -9.74 -17.42 8.88
C GLU A 262 -9.43 -16.55 7.66
N ALA A 263 -8.96 -17.14 6.55
CA ALA A 263 -8.77 -16.39 5.31
C ALA A 263 -10.08 -15.78 4.80
N VAL A 264 -11.17 -16.55 4.75
CA VAL A 264 -12.50 -16.05 4.38
C VAL A 264 -12.93 -14.95 5.34
N ARG A 265 -12.78 -15.13 6.67
CA ARG A 265 -13.11 -14.11 7.68
C ARG A 265 -12.37 -12.79 7.42
N LYS A 266 -11.06 -12.84 7.15
CA LYS A 266 -10.21 -11.68 6.84
C LYS A 266 -10.57 -10.94 5.55
N MET A 267 -11.34 -11.58 4.66
CA MET A 267 -11.79 -11.03 3.39
C MET A 267 -13.27 -10.63 3.38
N THR A 268 -14.02 -10.95 4.45
CA THR A 268 -15.50 -10.79 4.48
C THR A 268 -15.96 -10.12 5.78
N SER A 269 -16.21 -10.89 6.83
CA SER A 269 -16.80 -10.39 8.08
C SER A 269 -15.88 -9.44 8.83
N LEU A 270 -14.56 -9.64 8.81
CA LEU A 270 -13.63 -8.71 9.47
C LEU A 270 -13.66 -7.31 8.84
N PRO A 271 -13.50 -7.14 7.50
CA PRO A 271 -13.67 -5.82 6.89
C PRO A 271 -15.08 -5.26 7.01
N ALA A 272 -16.12 -6.10 6.89
CA ALA A 272 -17.50 -5.64 7.07
C ALA A 272 -17.72 -5.06 8.48
N GLN A 273 -17.25 -5.74 9.53
CA GLN A 273 -17.31 -5.24 10.91
C GLN A 273 -16.46 -3.99 11.10
N ARG A 274 -15.26 -3.95 10.49
CA ARG A 274 -14.34 -2.83 10.65
C ARG A 274 -14.96 -1.53 10.13
N PHE A 275 -15.62 -1.58 8.98
CA PHE A 275 -16.19 -0.42 8.30
C PHE A 275 -17.70 -0.25 8.53
N GLY A 276 -18.28 -0.98 9.49
CA GLY A 276 -19.68 -0.81 9.89
C GLY A 276 -20.72 -1.31 8.88
N LEU A 277 -20.35 -2.20 7.97
CA LEU A 277 -21.24 -2.80 6.98
C LEU A 277 -22.02 -3.97 7.60
N MET A 278 -23.01 -3.64 8.44
CA MET A 278 -23.73 -4.61 9.28
C MET A 278 -24.63 -5.57 8.51
N ASP A 279 -24.93 -5.26 7.24
CA ASP A 279 -25.76 -6.08 6.35
C ASP A 279 -24.95 -7.01 5.43
N ARG A 280 -23.61 -7.06 5.56
CA ARG A 280 -22.67 -7.76 4.66
C ARG A 280 -21.61 -8.59 5.39
N GLY A 281 -20.84 -9.36 4.62
CA GLY A 281 -19.67 -10.10 5.10
C GLY A 281 -19.96 -11.42 5.81
N LEU A 282 -21.22 -11.83 5.94
CA LEU A 282 -21.64 -13.11 6.51
C LEU A 282 -22.72 -13.76 5.64
N LEU A 283 -22.67 -15.08 5.48
CA LEU A 283 -23.76 -15.85 4.88
C LEU A 283 -24.81 -16.16 5.93
N ARG A 284 -25.83 -15.29 6.04
CA ARG A 284 -26.92 -15.43 7.01
C ARG A 284 -28.23 -14.89 6.41
N PRO A 285 -29.38 -15.55 6.64
CA PRO A 285 -30.67 -15.02 6.20
C PRO A 285 -30.89 -13.57 6.64
N GLY A 286 -31.41 -12.75 5.71
CA GLY A 286 -31.67 -11.33 5.93
C GLY A 286 -30.49 -10.39 5.64
N LEU A 287 -29.31 -10.92 5.29
CA LEU A 287 -28.17 -10.12 4.83
C LEU A 287 -28.12 -10.02 3.29
N ALA A 288 -27.32 -9.10 2.77
CA ALA A 288 -27.08 -8.98 1.33
C ALA A 288 -26.49 -10.28 0.76
N ALA A 289 -26.93 -10.64 -0.44
CA ALA A 289 -26.51 -11.85 -1.14
C ALA A 289 -25.20 -11.65 -1.92
N ASP A 290 -24.17 -11.09 -1.28
CA ASP A 290 -22.83 -11.00 -1.85
C ASP A 290 -22.11 -12.34 -1.65
N ILE A 291 -22.10 -13.20 -2.69
CA ILE A 291 -21.66 -14.60 -2.57
C ILE A 291 -20.65 -14.93 -3.66
N THR A 292 -19.48 -15.42 -3.26
CA THR A 292 -18.49 -15.99 -4.19
C THR A 292 -18.45 -17.51 -4.06
N ILE A 293 -18.55 -18.21 -5.18
CA ILE A 293 -18.39 -19.66 -5.29
C ILE A 293 -17.03 -19.95 -5.92
N PHE A 294 -16.18 -20.72 -5.23
CA PHE A 294 -14.85 -21.09 -5.70
C PHE A 294 -14.48 -22.52 -5.31
N ASP A 295 -13.65 -23.20 -6.11
CA ASP A 295 -13.10 -24.52 -5.77
C ASP A 295 -11.81 -24.34 -4.94
N PRO A 296 -11.80 -24.71 -3.65
CA PRO A 296 -10.64 -24.55 -2.78
C PRO A 296 -9.41 -25.36 -3.24
N ARG A 297 -9.59 -26.36 -4.12
CA ARG A 297 -8.49 -27.18 -4.65
C ARG A 297 -7.79 -26.51 -5.82
N SER A 298 -8.48 -25.68 -6.60
CA SER A 298 -7.94 -25.09 -7.84
C SER A 298 -7.77 -23.59 -7.81
N ILE A 299 -8.38 -22.87 -6.85
CA ILE A 299 -8.27 -21.41 -6.74
C ILE A 299 -6.80 -20.96 -6.68
N ILE A 300 -6.42 -20.04 -7.58
CA ILE A 300 -5.07 -19.48 -7.64
C ILE A 300 -5.02 -18.18 -8.47
N ASP A 301 -4.10 -17.29 -8.12
CA ASP A 301 -3.72 -16.15 -8.96
C ASP A 301 -2.94 -16.58 -10.20
N LYS A 302 -3.21 -15.94 -11.33
CA LYS A 302 -2.42 -16.10 -12.58
C LYS A 302 -1.64 -14.85 -12.96
N ALA A 303 -1.94 -13.72 -12.31
CA ALA A 303 -1.25 -12.47 -12.56
C ALA A 303 0.20 -12.55 -12.07
N THR A 304 1.15 -12.27 -12.96
CA THR A 304 2.58 -12.16 -12.62
C THR A 304 3.05 -10.72 -12.83
N PHE A 305 4.31 -10.42 -12.50
CA PHE A 305 4.86 -9.09 -12.78
C PHE A 305 5.00 -8.83 -14.29
N GLU A 306 5.24 -9.88 -15.07
CA GLU A 306 5.38 -9.86 -16.52
C GLU A 306 4.02 -9.79 -17.22
N ASP A 307 3.03 -10.53 -16.73
CA ASP A 307 1.67 -10.55 -17.25
C ASP A 307 0.64 -10.29 -16.14
N PRO A 308 0.48 -9.02 -15.71
CA PRO A 308 -0.27 -8.69 -14.50
C PRO A 308 -1.78 -8.63 -14.69
N ARG A 309 -2.28 -8.69 -15.93
CA ARG A 309 -3.73 -8.61 -16.26
C ARG A 309 -4.35 -9.98 -16.50
N ARG A 310 -3.90 -10.98 -15.74
CA ARG A 310 -4.41 -12.35 -15.85
C ARG A 310 -5.44 -12.60 -14.76
N PHE A 311 -6.65 -12.95 -15.18
CA PHE A 311 -7.71 -13.35 -14.27
C PHE A 311 -7.34 -14.64 -13.53
N PRO A 312 -7.78 -14.77 -12.27
CA PRO A 312 -7.54 -15.98 -11.49
C PRO A 312 -8.32 -17.17 -12.02
N GLU A 313 -7.91 -18.37 -11.60
CA GLU A 313 -8.67 -19.60 -11.81
C GLU A 313 -9.41 -20.02 -10.53
N GLY A 314 -10.39 -20.91 -10.68
CA GLY A 314 -11.09 -21.56 -9.58
C GLY A 314 -12.22 -20.75 -8.96
N ILE A 315 -12.59 -19.59 -9.51
CA ILE A 315 -13.82 -18.85 -9.15
C ILE A 315 -14.90 -19.19 -10.18
N GLU A 316 -16.03 -19.72 -9.73
CA GLU A 316 -17.16 -20.11 -10.59
C GLU A 316 -18.18 -18.98 -10.72
N TYR A 317 -18.53 -18.34 -9.61
CA TYR A 317 -19.55 -17.29 -9.55
C TYR A 317 -19.19 -16.21 -8.52
N VAL A 318 -19.65 -14.98 -8.78
CA VAL A 318 -19.62 -13.81 -7.90
C VAL A 318 -20.97 -13.11 -8.00
#